data_AF-A0A7Y8F0Y6-F1
#
_entry.id   AF-A0A7Y8F0Y6-F1
#
_cell.length_a   1.000
_cell.length_b   1.000
_cell.length_c   1.000
_cell.angle_alpha   90.00
_cell.angle_beta   90.00
_cell.angle_gamma   90.00
#
_symmetry.space_group_name_H-M   'P 1'
#
loop_
_entity.id
_entity.type
_entity.pdbx_description
1 polymer ?
#
loop_
_entity_poly.entity_id
_entity_poly.type
_entity_poly.pdbx_seq_one_letter_code
_entity_poly.pdbx_strand_id
1 'polypeptide(L)'
;MSQAQRHARPLNRSESQARTRAALLDAAEALIVEHSIPALSLRAVCTRAGYTQGAFYSNFADREELLLEVMERNLEQKAASLEQMLATCGDAGLDGTLACILDWCCHLWTAPALQG
;
A
#
# COMPACT_ATOMS: atom_id res chain seq x y z
N MET A 1 -17.07 19.61 -37.51
CA MET A 1 -16.86 19.75 -36.04
C MET A 1 -15.70 18.85 -35.65
N SER A 2 -14.50 19.43 -35.52
CA SER A 2 -13.23 18.72 -35.32
C SER A 2 -13.07 18.30 -33.86
N GLN A 3 -12.99 16.99 -33.59
CA GLN A 3 -12.59 16.47 -32.29
C GLN A 3 -11.10 16.73 -32.09
N ALA A 4 -10.78 17.81 -31.38
CA ALA A 4 -9.44 18.06 -30.88
C ALA A 4 -9.05 16.92 -29.94
N GLN A 5 -8.21 16.03 -30.44
CA GLN A 5 -7.54 15.00 -29.67
C GLN A 5 -6.80 15.67 -28.51
N ARG A 6 -7.26 15.41 -27.29
CA ARG A 6 -6.54 15.76 -26.06
C ARG A 6 -5.28 14.90 -26.00
N HIS A 7 -4.19 15.37 -26.62
CA HIS A 7 -2.87 14.82 -26.32
C HIS A 7 -2.53 15.21 -24.88
N ALA A 8 -2.70 14.24 -23.97
CA ALA A 8 -2.25 14.38 -22.59
C ALA A 8 -0.75 14.74 -22.61
N ARG A 9 -0.39 15.80 -21.86
CA ARG A 9 0.99 16.28 -21.79
C ARG A 9 1.91 15.12 -21.37
N PRO A 10 3.09 14.95 -21.99
CA PRO A 10 4.07 13.98 -21.53
C PRO A 10 4.37 14.22 -20.05
N LEU A 11 4.33 13.16 -19.23
CA LEU A 11 4.64 13.27 -17.81
C LEU A 11 6.05 13.81 -17.65
N ASN A 12 6.23 14.73 -16.72
CA ASN A 12 7.58 15.16 -16.36
C ASN A 12 8.30 14.03 -15.61
N ARG A 13 9.62 14.13 -15.48
CA ARG A 13 10.44 13.06 -14.86
C ARG A 13 9.99 12.71 -13.44
N SER A 14 9.59 13.72 -12.65
CA SER A 14 9.11 13.52 -11.28
C SER A 14 7.77 12.78 -11.24
N GLU A 15 6.81 13.14 -12.10
CA GLU A 15 5.53 12.44 -12.23
C GLU A 15 5.72 10.98 -12.68
N SER A 16 6.63 10.74 -13.62
CA SER A 16 6.96 9.37 -14.05
C SER A 16 7.61 8.55 -12.94
N GLN A 17 8.49 9.16 -12.14
CA GLN A 17 9.14 8.51 -11.01
C GLN A 17 8.11 8.17 -9.93
N ALA A 18 7.27 9.13 -9.52
CA ALA A 18 6.21 8.92 -8.55
C ALA A 18 5.24 7.80 -8.97
N ARG A 19 4.86 7.75 -10.26
CA ARG A 19 4.01 6.67 -10.79
C ARG A 19 4.69 5.30 -10.73
N THR A 20 5.97 5.23 -11.08
CA THR A 20 6.74 3.98 -11.00
C THR A 20 6.83 3.51 -9.56
N ARG A 21 7.12 4.43 -8.64
CA ARG A 21 7.22 4.19 -7.22
C ARG A 21 5.92 3.66 -6.61
N ALA A 22 4.79 4.28 -6.95
CA ALA A 22 3.47 3.82 -6.53
C ALA A 22 3.19 2.40 -7.04
N ALA A 23 3.43 2.11 -8.33
CA ALA A 23 3.19 0.79 -8.89
C ALA A 23 4.06 -0.31 -8.25
N LEU A 24 5.29 0.00 -7.86
CA LEU A 24 6.16 -0.93 -7.14
C LEU A 24 5.65 -1.22 -5.72
N LEU A 25 5.13 -0.20 -5.01
CA LEU A 25 4.52 -0.37 -3.69
C LEU A 25 3.24 -1.22 -3.77
N ASP A 26 2.36 -0.91 -4.72
CA ASP A 26 1.10 -1.65 -4.91
C ASP A 26 1.37 -3.14 -5.25
N ALA A 27 2.40 -3.39 -6.08
CA ALA A 27 2.83 -4.75 -6.39
C ALA A 27 3.40 -5.47 -5.17
N ALA A 28 4.16 -4.78 -4.32
CA ALA A 28 4.72 -5.35 -3.10
C ALA A 28 3.63 -5.71 -2.08
N GLU A 29 2.69 -4.80 -1.83
CA GLU A 29 1.51 -5.04 -0.98
C GLU A 29 0.74 -6.29 -1.41
N ALA A 30 0.41 -6.38 -2.70
CA ALA A 30 -0.34 -7.52 -3.21
C ALA A 30 0.42 -8.84 -3.06
N LEU A 31 1.73 -8.86 -3.31
CA LEU A 31 2.57 -10.05 -3.13
C LEU A 31 2.67 -10.46 -1.66
N ILE A 32 2.75 -9.51 -0.74
CA ILE A 32 2.78 -9.77 0.71
C ILE A 32 1.47 -10.42 1.16
N VAL A 33 0.33 -9.93 0.66
CA VAL A 33 -0.99 -10.51 0.93
C VAL A 33 -1.12 -11.92 0.36
N GLU A 34 -0.59 -12.17 -0.83
CA GLU A 34 -0.71 -13.46 -1.53
C GLU A 34 0.25 -14.53 -1.00
N HIS A 35 1.46 -14.15 -0.59
CA HIS A 35 2.57 -15.10 -0.41
C HIS A 35 3.39 -14.96 0.87
N SER A 36 3.17 -13.92 1.68
CA SER A 36 3.98 -13.50 2.84
C SER A 36 5.22 -12.66 2.52
N ILE A 37 5.76 -12.00 3.55
CA ILE A 37 6.91 -11.08 3.43
C ILE A 37 8.18 -11.83 2.98
N PRO A 38 8.60 -12.96 3.58
CA PRO A 38 9.79 -13.70 3.15
C PRO A 38 9.80 -14.10 1.66
N ALA A 39 8.63 -14.38 1.08
CA ALA A 39 8.50 -14.75 -0.33
C ALA A 39 8.70 -13.56 -1.30
N LEU A 40 8.70 -12.32 -0.79
CA LEU A 40 8.89 -11.13 -1.61
C LEU A 40 10.33 -11.03 -2.15
N SER A 41 10.49 -10.92 -3.47
CA SER A 41 11.77 -10.63 -4.12
C SER A 41 11.68 -9.41 -5.03
N LEU A 42 12.78 -8.68 -5.21
CA LEU A 42 12.86 -7.55 -6.15
C LEU A 42 12.36 -7.92 -7.53
N ARG A 43 12.75 -9.12 -8.01
CA ARG A 43 12.35 -9.63 -9.32
C ARG A 43 10.84 -9.82 -9.40
N ALA A 44 10.22 -10.41 -8.38
CA ALA A 44 8.78 -10.62 -8.33
C ALA A 44 8.02 -9.28 -8.34
N VAL A 45 8.45 -8.32 -7.51
CA VAL A 45 7.85 -6.97 -7.46
C VAL A 45 7.94 -6.28 -8.82
N CYS A 46 9.14 -6.22 -9.40
CA CYS A 46 9.37 -5.60 -10.71
C CYS A 46 8.52 -6.24 -11.81
N THR A 47 8.48 -7.58 -11.83
CA THR A 47 7.71 -8.34 -12.82
C THR A 47 6.23 -8.04 -12.70
N ARG A 48 5.69 -8.03 -11.47
CA ARG A 48 4.28 -7.71 -11.22
C ARG A 48 3.93 -6.26 -11.55
N ALA A 49 4.80 -5.33 -11.20
CA ALA A 49 4.60 -3.91 -11.48
C ALA A 49 4.80 -3.53 -12.96
N GLY A 50 5.37 -4.44 -13.78
CA GLY A 50 5.67 -4.17 -15.19
C GLY A 50 6.89 -3.28 -15.40
N TYR A 51 7.85 -3.30 -14.47
CA TYR A 51 9.07 -2.48 -14.51
C TYR A 51 10.35 -3.33 -14.43
N THR A 52 11.49 -2.72 -14.74
CA THR A 52 12.81 -3.37 -14.63
C THR A 52 13.40 -3.21 -13.24
N GLN A 53 14.40 -4.02 -12.90
CA GLN A 53 15.17 -3.82 -11.67
C GLN A 53 15.92 -2.47 -11.64
N GLY A 54 16.37 -1.97 -12.80
CA GLY A 54 16.96 -0.63 -12.87
C GLY A 54 15.95 0.47 -12.51
N ALA A 55 14.68 0.31 -12.91
CA ALA A 55 13.61 1.20 -12.48
C ALA A 55 13.38 1.10 -10.95
N PHE A 56 13.44 -0.09 -10.37
CA PHE A 56 13.41 -0.25 -8.91
C PHE A 56 14.52 0.55 -8.21
N TYR A 57 15.78 0.34 -8.59
CA TYR A 57 16.93 1.01 -7.95
C TYR A 57 16.97 2.53 -8.16
N SER A 58 16.16 3.06 -9.09
CA SER A 58 15.97 4.52 -9.24
C SER A 58 14.88 5.10 -8.35
N ASN A 59 14.12 4.27 -7.64
CA ASN A 59 13.01 4.64 -6.76
C ASN A 59 13.22 4.22 -5.30
N PHE A 60 13.94 3.11 -5.08
CA PHE A 60 14.28 2.55 -3.78
C PHE A 60 15.74 2.07 -3.78
N ALA A 61 16.46 2.27 -2.68
CA ALA A 61 17.79 1.76 -2.43
C ALA A 61 17.80 0.24 -2.37
N ASP A 62 16.83 -0.36 -1.69
CA ASP A 62 16.75 -1.81 -1.48
C ASP A 62 15.31 -2.28 -1.17
N ARG A 63 15.18 -3.60 -0.92
CA ARG A 63 13.91 -4.23 -0.56
C ARG A 63 13.40 -3.79 0.82
N GLU A 64 14.30 -3.42 1.74
CA GLU A 64 13.93 -3.06 3.11
C GLU A 64 13.28 -1.66 3.13
N GLU A 65 13.81 -0.71 2.37
CA GLU A 65 13.17 0.60 2.17
C GLU A 65 11.76 0.47 1.59
N LEU A 66 11.59 -0.36 0.55
CA LEU A 66 10.26 -0.66 -0.01
C LEU A 66 9.31 -1.21 1.06
N LEU A 67 9.78 -2.17 1.87
CA LEU A 67 8.96 -2.79 2.91
C LEU A 67 8.59 -1.82 4.02
N LEU A 68 9.51 -0.94 4.43
CA LEU A 68 9.25 0.11 5.43
C LEU A 68 8.12 1.03 4.96
N GLU A 69 8.11 1.40 3.68
CA GLU A 69 7.05 2.25 3.15
C GLU A 69 5.73 1.54 2.95
N VAL A 70 5.75 0.25 2.59
CA VAL A 70 4.54 -0.58 2.60
C VAL A 70 3.97 -0.60 4.02
N MET A 71 4.81 -0.75 5.04
CA MET A 71 4.39 -0.70 6.44
C MET A 71 3.83 0.66 6.83
N GLU A 72 4.50 1.75 6.47
CA GLU A 72 4.06 3.13 6.74
C GLU A 72 2.68 3.38 6.12
N ARG A 73 2.50 3.08 4.83
CA ARG A 73 1.21 3.23 4.15
C ARG A 73 0.10 2.40 4.81
N ASN A 74 0.41 1.17 5.21
CA ASN A 74 -0.54 0.32 5.93
C ASN A 74 -0.91 0.90 7.30
N LEU A 75 0.05 1.45 8.04
CA LEU A 75 -0.19 2.07 9.34
C LEU A 75 -1.04 3.35 9.19
N GLU A 76 -0.78 4.16 8.18
CA GLU A 76 -1.57 5.36 7.87
C GLU A 76 -3.03 5.00 7.54
N GLN A 77 -3.24 4.00 6.68
CA GLN A 77 -4.58 3.52 6.34
C GLN A 77 -5.32 2.99 7.58
N LYS A 78 -4.60 2.26 8.44
CA LYS A 78 -5.15 1.74 9.70
C LYS A 78 -5.50 2.87 10.67
N ALA A 79 -4.63 3.86 10.83
CA ALA A 79 -4.88 5.03 11.66
C ALA A 79 -6.13 5.78 11.19
N ALA A 80 -6.25 6.04 9.88
CA ALA A 80 -7.42 6.68 9.29
C ALA A 80 -8.71 5.87 9.51
N SER A 81 -8.64 4.54 9.38
CA SER A 81 -9.78 3.65 9.67
C SER A 81 -10.20 3.71 11.14
N LEU A 82 -9.23 3.77 12.06
CA LEU A 82 -9.47 3.88 13.50
C LEU A 82 -10.09 5.23 13.86
N GLU A 83 -9.62 6.32 13.27
CA GLU A 83 -10.21 7.66 13.43
C GLU A 83 -11.69 7.69 12.98
N GLN A 84 -12.00 7.08 11.84
CA GLN A 84 -13.38 6.98 11.34
C GLN A 84 -14.27 6.13 12.26
N MET A 85 -13.74 5.03 12.79
CA MET A 85 -14.45 4.18 13.75
C MET A 85 -14.73 4.94 15.06
N LEU A 86 -13.75 5.67 15.60
CA LEU A 86 -13.95 6.48 16.80
C LEU A 86 -14.97 7.61 16.58
N ALA A 87 -14.96 8.24 15.41
CA ALA A 87 -15.94 9.27 15.06
C ALA A 87 -17.38 8.73 14.98
N THR A 88 -17.56 7.45 14.62
CA THR A 88 -18.89 6.81 14.51
C THR A 88 -19.34 6.17 15.82
N CYS A 89 -18.42 5.73 16.67
CA CYS A 89 -18.72 5.14 17.98
C CYS A 89 -18.88 6.17 19.12
N GLY A 90 -18.70 7.47 18.86
CA GLY A 90 -18.77 8.53 19.87
C GLY A 90 -20.06 8.54 20.72
N ASP A 91 -21.15 7.98 20.20
CA ASP A 91 -22.44 7.88 20.91
C ASP A 91 -22.63 6.54 21.66
N ALA A 92 -21.76 5.54 21.44
CA ALA A 92 -21.88 4.18 21.99
C ALA A 92 -21.24 4.00 23.37
N GLY A 93 -20.59 5.04 23.91
CA GLY A 93 -19.84 4.98 25.17
C GLY A 93 -18.54 4.17 25.08
N LEU A 94 -17.84 4.06 26.21
CA LEU A 94 -16.52 3.38 26.30
C LEU A 94 -16.60 1.89 25.93
N ASP A 95 -17.63 1.18 26.39
CA ASP A 95 -17.77 -0.26 26.15
C ASP A 95 -18.05 -0.58 24.67
N GLY A 96 -18.88 0.22 24.00
CA GLY A 96 -19.12 0.10 22.56
C GLY A 96 -17.88 0.42 21.73
N THR A 97 -17.14 1.44 22.13
CA THR A 97 -15.86 1.82 21.48
C THR A 97 -14.81 0.72 21.63
N LEU A 98 -14.67 0.14 22.83
CA LEU A 98 -13.75 -0.98 23.08
C LEU A 98 -14.14 -2.22 22.27
N ALA A 99 -15.43 -2.54 22.17
CA ALA A 99 -15.89 -3.65 21.35
C ALA A 99 -15.50 -3.47 19.86
N CYS A 100 -15.68 -2.25 19.31
CA CYS A 100 -15.29 -1.95 17.93
C CYS A 100 -13.77 -2.00 17.72
N ILE A 101 -12.96 -1.50 18.65
CA ILE A 101 -11.50 -1.61 18.58
C ILE A 101 -11.05 -3.07 18.63
N LEU A 102 -11.64 -3.87 19.51
CA LEU A 102 -11.30 -5.29 19.64
C LEU A 102 -11.68 -6.07 18.37
N ASP A 103 -12.86 -5.81 17.80
CA ASP A 103 -13.29 -6.40 16.53
C ASP A 103 -12.33 -6.03 15.38
N TRP A 104 -11.95 -4.75 15.29
CA TRP A 104 -10.97 -4.27 14.33
C TRP A 104 -9.59 -4.93 14.49
N CYS A 105 -9.09 -5.05 15.73
CA CYS A 105 -7.86 -5.75 16.05
C CYS A 105 -7.91 -7.26 15.74
N CYS A 106 -9.06 -7.91 15.95
CA CYS A 106 -9.26 -9.32 15.60
C CYS A 106 -9.21 -9.54 14.09
N HIS A 107 -9.83 -8.66 13.31
CA HIS A 107 -9.72 -8.66 11.84
C HIS A 107 -8.27 -8.43 11.35
N LEU A 108 -7.48 -7.65 12.09
CA LEU A 108 -6.06 -7.39 11.82
C LEU A 108 -5.16 -8.60 12.06
N TRP A 109 -5.49 -9.51 12.98
CA TRP A 109 -4.71 -10.72 13.28
C TRP A 109 -4.96 -11.85 12.28
N THR A 110 -6.08 -11.85 11.57
CA THR A 110 -6.42 -12.85 10.53
C THR A 110 -5.77 -12.59 9.17
N ALA A 111 -4.89 -11.60 9.02
CA ALA A 111 -4.17 -11.36 7.77
C ALA A 111 -3.13 -12.48 7.51
N PRO A 112 -3.29 -13.31 6.46
CA PRO A 112 -2.37 -14.42 6.16
C PRO A 112 -0.93 -13.94 5.87
N ALA A 113 -0.74 -12.66 5.56
CA ALA A 113 0.55 -12.03 5.27
C ALA A 113 1.60 -12.10 6.41
N LEU A 114 1.17 -12.35 7.66
CA LEU A 114 2.04 -12.37 8.85
C LEU A 114 2.31 -13.77 9.41
N GLN A 115 1.77 -14.82 8.78
CA GLN A 115 1.93 -16.20 9.22
C GLN A 115 2.68 -17.02 8.14
N GLY A 116 4.01 -17.08 8.25
CA GLY A 116 4.86 -17.96 7.44
C GLY A 116 6.03 -17.25 6.77
#